data_AF-A0A3N1ULE1-F1
#
_entry.id   AF-A0A3N1ULE1-F1
#
_cell.length_a   1.000
_cell.length_b   1.000
_cell.length_c   1.000
_cell.angle_alpha   90.00
_cell.angle_beta   90.00
_cell.angle_gamma   90.00
#
_symmetry.space_group_name_H-M   'P 1'
#
loop_
_entity.id
_entity.type
_entity.pdbx_description
1 polymer ?
#
loop_
_entity_poly.entity_id
_entity_poly.type
_entity_poly.pdbx_seq_one_letter_code
_entity_poly.pdbx_strand_id
1 'polypeptide(L)' 'MSAQNEPTISEEMQKMEYEPLLPVEKKLIAWSLLLGVVLLGVLYKASHFFFPGGH' A
#
# COMPACT_ATOMS: atom_id res chain seq x y z
N MET A 1 7.44 42.57 -17.37
CA MET A 1 8.10 41.43 -16.71
C MET A 1 7.11 40.30 -16.64
N SER A 2 7.38 39.22 -17.36
CA SER A 2 6.49 38.10 -17.60
C SER A 2 6.31 37.29 -16.31
N ALA A 3 5.08 37.22 -15.80
CA ALA A 3 4.71 36.28 -14.75
C ALA A 3 4.69 34.87 -15.38
N GLN A 4 5.81 34.16 -15.27
CA GLN A 4 5.93 32.81 -15.77
C GLN A 4 5.12 31.89 -14.86
N ASN A 5 4.16 31.17 -15.45
CA ASN A 5 3.46 30.03 -14.86
C ASN A 5 4.49 29.04 -14.31
N GLU A 6 4.65 28.99 -12.99
CA GLU A 6 5.41 27.91 -12.35
C GLU A 6 4.62 26.62 -12.54
N PRO A 7 5.19 25.59 -13.21
CA PRO A 7 4.49 24.32 -13.37
C PRO A 7 4.21 23.74 -11.98
N THR A 8 2.93 23.59 -11.65
CA THR A 8 2.54 23.03 -10.37
C THR A 8 2.93 21.55 -10.33
N ILE A 9 3.37 21.04 -9.18
CA ILE A 9 3.70 19.61 -9.01
C ILE A 9 2.52 18.73 -9.48
N SER A 10 1.29 19.20 -9.30
CA SER A 10 0.08 18.55 -9.79
C SER A 10 0.01 18.42 -11.32
N GLU A 11 0.41 19.44 -12.08
CA GLU A 11 0.47 19.39 -13.55
C GLU A 11 1.58 18.45 -14.04
N GLU A 12 2.73 18.44 -13.37
CA GLU A 12 3.84 17.56 -13.73
C GLU A 12 3.53 16.10 -13.39
N MET A 13 2.83 15.84 -12.27
CA MET A 13 2.33 14.50 -11.93
C MET A 13 1.26 14.01 -12.92
N GLN A 14 0.42 14.88 -13.48
CA GLN A 14 -0.54 14.50 -14.53
C GLN A 14 0.13 14.13 -15.85
N LYS A 15 1.30 14.71 -16.14
CA LYS A 15 2.08 14.40 -17.34
C LYS A 15 2.91 13.11 -17.20
N MET A 16 3.05 12.56 -15.99
CA MET A 16 3.69 11.26 -15.81
C MET A 16 2.83 10.17 -16.45
N GLU A 17 3.34 9.53 -17.50
CA GLU A 17 2.65 8.42 -18.13
C GLU A 17 2.52 7.24 -17.16
N TYR A 18 1.36 6.58 -17.19
CA TYR A 18 1.13 5.42 -16.35
C TYR A 18 1.94 4.23 -16.85
N GLU A 19 3.03 3.92 -16.18
CA GLU A 19 3.76 2.68 -16.43
C GLU A 19 3.04 1.52 -15.74
N PRO A 20 2.61 0.49 -16.50
CA PRO A 20 1.97 -0.65 -15.91
C PRO A 20 2.99 -1.40 -15.04
N LEU A 21 2.72 -1.46 -13.73
CA LEU A 21 3.51 -2.27 -12.80
C LEU A 21 3.70 -3.67 -13.37
N LEU A 22 4.95 -4.15 -13.33
CA LEU A 22 5.27 -5.46 -13.90
C LEU A 22 4.43 -6.53 -13.19
N PRO A 23 4.03 -7.61 -13.89
CA PRO A 23 3.23 -8.68 -13.27
C PRO A 23 3.87 -9.27 -12.01
N VAL A 24 5.20 -9.26 -11.93
CA VAL A 24 5.96 -9.72 -10.76
C VAL A 24 5.82 -8.77 -9.58
N GLU A 25 5.90 -7.45 -9.79
CA GLU A 25 5.77 -6.45 -8.73
C GLU A 25 4.36 -6.49 -8.12
N LYS A 26 3.33 -6.61 -8.96
CA LYS A 26 1.95 -6.79 -8.51
C LYS A 26 1.79 -8.04 -7.64
N LYS A 27 2.41 -9.15 -8.05
CA LYS A 27 2.39 -10.41 -7.29
C LYS A 27 3.12 -10.28 -5.95
N LEU A 28 4.30 -9.67 -5.93
CA LEU A 28 5.08 -9.48 -4.70
C LEU A 28 4.32 -8.62 -3.68
N ILE A 29 3.69 -7.52 -4.13
CA ILE A 29 2.84 -6.68 -3.28
C ILE A 29 1.64 -7.48 -2.77
N ALA A 30 0.96 -8.22 -3.64
CA ALA A 30 -0.20 -9.04 -3.23
C ALA A 30 0.18 -10.13 -2.22
N TRP A 31 1.29 -10.83 -2.43
CA TRP A 31 1.81 -11.85 -1.51
C TRP A 31 2.23 -11.25 -0.17
N SER A 32 2.87 -10.07 -0.18
CA SER A 32 3.23 -9.31 1.02
C SER A 32 2.00 -8.96 1.85
N LEU A 33 0.98 -8.37 1.22
CA LEU A 33 -0.26 -7.99 1.89
C LEU A 33 -1.03 -9.21 2.43
N LEU A 34 -1.13 -10.27 1.63
CA LEU A 34 -1.74 -11.54 2.05
C LEU A 34 -1.03 -12.08 3.29
N LEU A 35 0.32 -12.14 3.25
CA LEU A 35 1.12 -12.63 4.36
C LEU A 35 0.91 -11.78 5.62
N GLY A 36 0.90 -10.45 5.49
CA GLY A 36 0.62 -9.54 6.60
C GLY A 36 -0.75 -9.82 7.24
N VAL A 37 -1.80 -9.95 6.43
CA VAL A 37 -3.16 -10.25 6.93
C VAL A 37 -3.21 -11.62 7.61
N VAL A 38 -2.56 -12.63 7.04
CA VAL A 38 -2.48 -13.96 7.65
C VAL A 38 -1.79 -13.91 9.01
N LEU A 39 -0.66 -13.21 9.12
CA LEU A 39 0.04 -13.04 10.40
C LEU A 39 -0.83 -12.34 11.43
N LEU A 40 -1.57 -11.30 11.04
CA LEU A 40 -2.52 -10.62 11.94
C LEU A 40 -3.64 -11.56 12.40
N GLY A 41 -4.20 -12.39 11.51
CA GLY A 41 -5.21 -13.38 11.87
C GLY A 41 -4.68 -14.45 12.83
N VAL A 42 -3.45 -14.93 12.60
CA VAL A 42 -2.77 -15.87 13.51
C VAL A 42 -2.55 -15.22 14.87
N LEU A 43 -2.07 -13.99 14.90
CA LEU A 43 -1.84 -13.25 16.14
C LEU A 43 -3.16 -13.04 16.89
N TYR A 44 -4.22 -12.64 16.21
CA TYR A 44 -5.55 -12.49 16.81
C TYR A 44 -6.05 -13.81 17.42
N LYS A 45 -5.92 -14.91 16.69
CA LYS A 45 -6.31 -16.25 17.17
C LYS A 45 -5.47 -16.66 18.38
N ALA A 46 -4.15 -16.41 18.34
CA ALA A 46 -3.27 -16.67 19.47
C ALA A 46 -3.67 -15.83 20.69
N SER A 47 -3.89 -14.53 20.52
CA SER A 47 -4.35 -13.64 21.59
C SER A 47 -5.67 -14.12 22.19
N HIS A 48 -6.64 -14.54 21.38
CA HIS A 48 -7.90 -15.08 21.89
C HIS A 48 -7.72 -16.42 22.62
N PHE A 49 -6.82 -17.28 22.14
CA PHE A 49 -6.52 -18.57 22.76
C PHE A 49 -5.78 -18.43 24.09
N PHE A 50 -4.79 -17.52 24.18
CA PHE A 50 -4.01 -17.28 25.39
C PHE A 50 -4.71 -16.35 26.39
N PHE A 51 -5.57 -15.44 25.93
CA PHE A 51 -6.37 -14.53 26.77
C PHE A 51 -7.87 -14.71 26.53
N PRO A 52 -8.45 -15.88 26.86
CA PRO A 52 -9.88 -16.13 26.74
C PRO A 52 -10.62 -15.37 27.85
N GLY A 53 -10.90 -14.08 27.62
CA GLY A 53 -11.63 -13.23 28.58
C GLY A 53 -11.23 -11.76 28.64
N GLY A 54 -10.31 -11.30 27.76
CA GLY A 54 -10.05 -9.87 27.59
C GLY A 54 -11.20 -9.19 26.84
N HIS A 55 -12.12 -8.60 27.60
CA HIS A 55 -13.11 -7.62 27.12
C HIS A 55 -12.46 -6.24 26.95
#